data_AF-A0A951CC80-F1
#
_entry.id   AF-A0A951CC80-F1
#
_cell.length_a   1.000
_cell.length_b   1.000
_cell.length_c   1.000
_cell.angle_alpha   90.00
_cell.angle_beta   90.00
_cell.angle_gamma   90.00
#
_symmetry.space_group_name_H-M   'P 1'
#
loop_
_entity.id
_entity.type
_entity.pdbx_description
1 polymer ?
#
loop_
_entity_poly.entity_id
_entity_poly.type
_entity_poly.pdbx_seq_one_letter_code
_entity_poly.pdbx_strand_id
1 'polypeptide(L)'
;MARRHWHLETFVCSIRGHCAPAATVARLRPVDRDLGFEEGGHRFARCLRCDAWVQAEPPAEPTSDVVPPEHLLDKPRRGRELRDAVVLRIISVDRALHSLVFGLLAIGLIVLDLKLGPLKSWANRLLRQVDAAVNNSGTASSQNFLSRQLHKLLGLHQGTLKILILTAVAYCVVEGVEAVGLWRERRWAEYLTALATAGFL
;
A
#
# COMPACT_ATOMS: atom_id res chain seq x y z
N MET A 1 22.75 30.74 13.99
CA MET A 1 22.69 30.05 12.68
C MET A 1 21.47 29.16 12.64
N ALA A 2 20.43 29.53 11.87
CA ALA A 2 19.28 28.65 11.65
C ALA A 2 19.76 27.44 10.83
N ARG A 3 19.76 26.25 11.44
CA ARG A 3 20.08 25.01 10.72
C ARG A 3 19.05 24.83 9.60
N ARG A 4 19.50 24.64 8.35
CA ARG A 4 18.63 24.25 7.23
C ARG A 4 18.01 22.90 7.58
N HIS A 5 16.75 22.94 8.01
CA HIS A 5 15.94 21.75 8.21
C HIS A 5 14.80 21.80 7.19
N TRP A 6 14.52 20.65 6.59
CA TRP A 6 13.41 20.50 5.66
C TRP A 6 12.11 20.52 6.47
N HIS A 7 11.28 21.54 6.23
CA HIS A 7 9.96 21.65 6.83
C HIS A 7 8.94 20.92 5.96
N LEU A 8 8.53 19.74 6.42
CA LEU A 8 7.50 18.94 5.77
C LEU A 8 6.18 19.71 5.66
N GLU A 9 5.90 20.58 6.63
CA GLU A 9 4.72 21.45 6.66
C GLU A 9 4.64 22.36 5.44
N THR A 10 5.75 22.98 5.06
CA THR A 10 5.86 23.87 3.90
C THR A 10 5.70 23.10 2.61
N PHE A 11 6.34 21.93 2.50
CA PHE A 11 6.21 21.06 1.33
C PHE A 11 4.76 20.58 1.12
N VAL A 12 4.06 20.21 2.19
CA VAL A 12 2.64 19.83 2.10
C VAL A 12 1.78 21.04 1.71
N CYS A 13 2.06 22.23 2.22
CA CYS A 13 1.33 23.44 1.83
C CYS A 13 1.56 23.81 0.35
N SER A 14 2.76 23.61 -0.20
CA SER A 14 3.01 23.89 -1.62
C SER A 14 2.23 22.97 -2.57
N ILE A 15 1.80 21.79 -2.11
CA ILE A 15 1.04 20.82 -2.93
C ILE A 15 -0.47 20.93 -2.66
N ARG A 16 -0.88 21.08 -1.41
CA ARG A 16 -2.30 21.04 -0.99
C ARG A 16 -2.91 22.41 -0.71
N GLY A 17 -2.13 23.48 -0.81
CA GLY A 17 -2.54 24.81 -0.40
C GLY A 17 -2.37 25.07 1.10
N HIS A 18 -2.49 26.35 1.46
CA HIS A 18 -2.34 26.83 2.82
C HIS A 18 -3.65 26.70 3.61
N CYS A 19 -3.55 26.30 4.88
CA CYS A 19 -4.68 26.24 5.81
C CYS A 19 -4.72 27.55 6.61
N ALA A 20 -5.36 28.58 6.05
CA ALA A 20 -5.39 29.92 6.62
C ALA A 20 -6.85 30.37 6.91
N PRO A 21 -7.38 30.16 8.12
CA PRO A 21 -8.77 30.48 8.44
C PRO A 21 -9.13 31.96 8.24
N ALA A 22 -8.18 32.86 8.49
CA ALA A 22 -8.37 34.28 8.27
C ALA A 22 -8.55 34.65 6.78
N ALA A 23 -8.11 33.79 5.85
CA ALA A 23 -8.35 34.00 4.43
C ALA A 23 -9.79 33.68 4.02
N THR A 24 -10.52 32.87 4.79
CA THR A 24 -11.81 32.30 4.38
C THR A 24 -13.03 32.95 5.05
N VAL A 25 -12.82 33.98 5.87
CA VAL A 25 -13.89 34.68 6.62
C VAL A 25 -14.33 35.97 5.93
N ALA A 26 -15.54 36.46 6.22
CA ALA A 26 -16.02 37.70 5.61
C ALA A 26 -15.20 38.91 6.10
N ARG A 27 -15.02 39.05 7.42
CA ARG A 27 -14.31 40.16 8.05
C ARG A 27 -13.35 39.70 9.14
N LEU A 28 -12.29 40.48 9.34
CA LEU A 28 -11.30 40.28 10.40
C LEU A 28 -11.53 41.29 11.53
N ARG A 29 -11.54 40.81 12.77
CA ARG A 29 -11.64 41.67 13.95
C ARG A 29 -10.24 42.02 14.48
N PRO A 30 -10.10 43.09 15.29
CA PRO A 30 -8.82 43.41 15.94
C PRO A 30 -8.24 42.25 16.78
N VAL A 31 -9.09 41.42 17.38
CA VAL A 31 -8.68 40.24 18.15
C VAL A 31 -8.11 39.10 17.28
N ASP A 32 -8.42 39.08 15.98
CA ASP A 32 -7.98 38.03 15.06
C ASP A 32 -6.58 38.32 14.48
N ARG A 33 -5.92 39.41 14.92
CA ARG A 33 -4.65 39.93 14.36
C ARG A 33 -3.52 38.90 14.31
N ASP A 34 -3.49 37.95 15.24
CA ASP A 34 -2.50 36.87 15.29
C ASP A 34 -2.67 35.82 14.18
N LEU A 35 -3.85 35.76 13.59
CA LEU A 35 -4.25 34.84 12.52
C LEU A 35 -4.41 35.54 11.17
N GLY A 36 -4.77 36.83 11.17
CA GLY A 36 -4.91 37.61 9.96
C GLY A 36 -5.13 39.09 10.21
N PHE A 37 -4.71 39.91 9.26
CA PHE A 37 -4.96 41.35 9.28
C PHE A 37 -5.10 41.90 7.86
N GLU A 38 -5.67 43.09 7.74
CA GLU A 38 -5.76 43.83 6.48
C GLU A 38 -4.91 45.08 6.56
N GLU A 39 -4.05 45.29 5.56
CA GLU A 39 -3.19 46.46 5.46
C GLU A 39 -2.96 46.81 3.99
N GLY A 40 -3.05 48.09 3.64
CA GLY A 40 -2.82 48.55 2.27
C GLY A 40 -3.79 47.99 1.22
N GLY A 41 -5.02 47.61 1.62
CA GLY A 41 -5.99 46.97 0.73
C GLY A 41 -5.73 45.49 0.46
N HIS A 42 -4.75 44.89 1.14
CA HIS A 42 -4.43 43.48 1.06
C HIS A 42 -4.76 42.77 2.37
N ARG A 43 -5.26 41.54 2.29
CA ARG A 43 -5.48 40.69 3.45
C ARG A 43 -4.33 39.71 3.58
N PHE A 44 -3.69 39.69 4.74
CA PHE A 44 -2.66 38.72 5.10
C PHE A 44 -3.25 37.72 6.08
N ALA A 45 -3.10 36.43 5.78
CA ALA A 45 -3.60 35.34 6.60
C ALA A 45 -2.47 34.37 6.94
N ARG A 46 -2.40 33.97 8.20
CA ARG A 46 -1.40 33.04 8.72
C ARG A 46 -1.86 31.60 8.50
N CYS A 47 -0.99 30.78 7.90
CA CYS A 47 -1.24 29.36 7.73
C CYS A 47 -0.98 28.61 9.04
N LEU A 48 -1.99 27.90 9.55
CA LEU A 48 -1.88 27.10 10.79
C LEU A 48 -0.94 25.89 10.67
N ARG A 49 -0.62 25.44 9.45
CA ARG A 49 0.28 24.29 9.20
C ARG A 49 1.75 24.71 9.15
N CYS A 50 2.11 25.59 8.20
CA CYS A 50 3.50 25.97 7.93
C CYS A 50 3.91 27.31 8.54
N ASP A 51 3.00 28.01 9.22
CA ASP A 51 3.26 29.31 9.84
C ASP A 51 3.53 30.47 8.86
N ALA A 52 3.46 30.21 7.55
CA ALA A 52 3.66 31.25 6.54
C ALA A 52 2.47 32.21 6.51
N TRP A 53 2.77 33.50 6.32
CA TRP A 53 1.80 34.53 6.00
C TRP A 53 1.58 34.55 4.49
N VAL A 54 0.33 34.39 4.07
CA VAL A 54 -0.07 34.43 2.68
C VAL A 54 -0.99 35.62 2.45
N GLN A 55 -0.79 36.29 1.32
CA GLN A 55 -1.73 37.29 0.84
C GLN A 55 -2.94 36.56 0.25
N ALA A 56 -4.13 36.93 0.69
CA ALA A 56 -5.39 36.41 0.21
C ALA A 56 -6.28 37.56 -0.24
N GLU A 57 -7.16 37.28 -1.19
CA GLU A 57 -8.26 38.17 -1.50
C GLU A 57 -9.45 37.85 -0.57
N PRO A 58 -10.28 38.85 -0.23
CA PRO A 58 -11.53 38.59 0.48
C PRO A 58 -12.37 37.54 -0.29
N PRO A 59 -12.83 36.48 0.38
CA PRO A 59 -13.56 35.40 -0.30
C PRO A 59 -14.92 35.90 -0.79
N ALA A 60 -15.27 35.56 -2.04
CA ALA A 60 -16.62 35.81 -2.56
C ALA A 60 -17.69 35.04 -1.77
N GLU A 61 -17.36 33.82 -1.34
CA GLU A 61 -18.19 32.96 -0.50
C GLU A 61 -17.47 32.68 0.83
N PRO A 62 -17.70 33.49 1.88
CA PRO A 62 -17.06 33.31 3.16
C PRO A 62 -17.59 32.08 3.89
N THR A 63 -16.71 31.32 4.53
CA THR A 63 -17.09 30.16 5.37
C THR A 63 -17.84 30.58 6.63
N SER A 64 -17.52 31.77 7.16
CA SER A 64 -18.18 32.38 8.33
C SER A 64 -17.94 33.89 8.36
N ASP A 65 -18.73 34.62 9.15
CA ASP A 65 -18.61 36.08 9.26
C ASP A 65 -17.24 36.52 9.80
N VAL A 66 -16.75 35.85 10.84
CA VAL A 66 -15.49 36.15 11.53
C VAL A 66 -14.71 34.86 11.80
N VAL A 67 -13.43 34.97 12.16
CA VAL A 67 -12.64 33.79 12.54
C VAL A 67 -13.29 33.08 13.73
N PRO A 68 -13.60 31.78 13.60
CA PRO A 68 -14.15 31.01 14.71
C PRO A 68 -13.20 31.01 15.92
N PRO A 69 -13.75 30.87 17.15
CA PRO A 69 -12.95 30.65 18.34
C PRO A 69 -11.97 29.48 18.16
N GLU A 70 -10.83 29.52 18.85
CA GLU A 70 -9.74 28.55 18.66
C GLU A 70 -10.17 27.08 18.82
N HIS A 71 -11.12 26.81 19.71
CA HIS A 71 -11.63 25.45 19.96
C HIS A 71 -12.49 24.90 18.81
N LEU A 72 -12.98 25.76 17.91
CA LEU A 72 -13.74 25.37 16.71
C LEU A 72 -12.87 25.38 15.44
N LEU A 73 -11.61 25.83 15.53
CA LEU A 73 -10.71 25.81 14.38
C LEU A 73 -10.25 24.38 14.10
N ASP A 74 -10.39 23.95 12.84
CA ASP A 74 -9.78 22.72 12.37
C ASP A 74 -8.25 22.88 12.36
N LYS A 75 -7.59 22.21 13.31
CA LYS A 75 -6.13 22.30 13.48
C LYS A 75 -5.46 21.29 12.58
N PRO A 76 -4.74 21.72 11.51
CA PRO A 76 -4.05 20.79 10.64
C PRO A 76 -2.92 20.09 11.40
N ARG A 77 -2.65 18.83 11.04
CA ARG A 77 -1.51 18.07 11.58
C ARG A 77 -0.21 18.81 11.33
N ARG A 78 0.61 18.96 12.37
CA ARG A 78 1.87 19.71 12.35
C ARG A 78 2.97 18.91 13.06
N GLY A 79 4.23 19.13 12.68
CA GLY A 79 5.38 18.56 13.38
C GLY A 79 5.42 17.03 13.31
N ARG A 80 5.54 16.39 14.47
CA ARG A 80 5.71 14.93 14.58
C ARG A 80 4.49 14.18 14.03
N GLU A 81 3.27 14.62 14.32
CA GLU A 81 2.07 13.95 13.83
C GLU A 81 1.97 13.94 12.31
N LEU A 82 2.39 15.02 11.65
CA LEU A 82 2.43 15.10 10.18
C LEU A 82 3.53 14.19 9.62
N ARG A 83 4.71 14.17 10.24
CA ARG A 83 5.81 13.28 9.84
C ARG A 83 5.42 11.82 9.95
N ASP A 84 4.85 11.42 11.08
CA ASP A 84 4.41 10.05 11.32
C ASP A 84 3.35 9.65 10.28
N ALA A 85 2.42 10.54 9.96
CA ALA A 85 1.43 10.33 8.90
C ALA A 85 2.05 10.09 7.51
N VAL A 86 3.10 10.85 7.17
CA VAL A 86 3.78 10.73 5.88
C VAL A 86 4.63 9.46 5.83
N VAL A 87 5.35 9.15 6.91
CA VAL A 87 6.13 7.91 7.02
C VAL A 87 5.23 6.69 6.90
N LEU A 88 4.09 6.66 7.60
CA LEU A 88 3.12 5.57 7.49
C LEU A 88 2.59 5.41 6.06
N ARG A 89 2.32 6.52 5.35
CA ARG A 89 1.93 6.48 3.93
C ARG A 89 3.04 5.90 3.06
N ILE A 90 4.30 6.29 3.26
CA ILE A 90 5.43 5.74 2.49
C ILE A 90 5.56 4.24 2.72
N ILE A 91 5.52 3.78 3.98
CA ILE A 91 5.57 2.35 4.32
C ILE A 91 4.39 1.61 3.70
N SER A 92 3.19 2.19 3.73
CA SER A 92 2.02 1.56 3.11
C SER A 92 2.15 1.39 1.59
N VAL A 93 2.86 2.29 0.91
CA VAL A 93 3.14 2.20 -0.53
C VAL A 93 4.14 1.07 -0.81
N ASP A 94 5.17 0.93 0.02
CA ASP A 94 6.11 -0.21 -0.07
C ASP A 94 5.38 -1.55 0.09
N ARG A 95 4.50 -1.66 1.08
CA ARG A 95 3.65 -2.85 1.30
C ARG A 95 2.69 -3.12 0.14
N ALA A 96 2.08 -2.08 -0.41
CA ALA A 96 1.24 -2.21 -1.59
C ALA A 96 2.03 -2.72 -2.81
N LEU A 97 3.26 -2.25 -2.99
CA LEU A 97 4.15 -2.72 -4.06
C LEU A 97 4.51 -4.19 -3.87
N HIS A 98 4.89 -4.62 -2.66
CA HIS A 98 5.14 -6.02 -2.36
C HIS A 98 3.90 -6.90 -2.61
N SER A 99 2.73 -6.46 -2.15
CA SER A 99 1.46 -7.14 -2.42
C SER A 99 1.21 -7.30 -3.92
N LEU A 100 1.42 -6.25 -4.72
CA LEU A 100 1.31 -6.30 -6.18
C LEU A 100 2.29 -7.30 -6.80
N VAL A 101 3.55 -7.31 -6.37
CA VAL A 101 4.57 -8.25 -6.87
C VAL A 101 4.17 -9.69 -6.58
N PHE A 102 3.75 -10.00 -5.35
CA PHE A 102 3.28 -11.34 -5.00
C PHE A 102 1.99 -11.72 -5.74
N GLY A 103 1.08 -10.78 -5.95
CA GLY A 103 -0.12 -10.99 -6.75
C GLY A 103 0.20 -11.33 -8.21
N LEU A 104 1.12 -10.59 -8.84
CA LEU A 104 1.58 -10.87 -10.20
C LEU A 104 2.30 -12.22 -10.28
N LEU A 105 3.14 -12.55 -9.29
CA LEU A 105 3.80 -13.84 -9.18
C LEU A 105 2.77 -14.98 -9.08
N ALA A 106 1.77 -14.84 -8.19
CA ALA A 106 0.71 -15.82 -8.03
C ALA A 106 -0.07 -16.03 -9.33
N ILE A 107 -0.45 -14.95 -10.02
CA ILE A 107 -1.12 -15.02 -11.33
C ILE A 107 -0.23 -15.76 -12.34
N GLY A 108 1.06 -15.42 -12.41
CA GLY A 108 2.01 -16.08 -13.31
C GLY A 108 2.13 -17.58 -13.03
N LEU A 109 2.23 -17.98 -11.76
CA LEU A 109 2.31 -19.38 -11.35
C LEU A 109 1.00 -20.14 -11.61
N ILE A 110 -0.16 -19.50 -11.41
CA ILE A 110 -1.47 -20.09 -11.75
C ILE A 110 -1.60 -20.29 -13.25
N VAL A 111 -1.24 -19.30 -14.06
CA VAL A 111 -1.24 -19.43 -15.53
C VAL A 111 -0.31 -20.56 -15.95
N LEU A 112 0.86 -20.66 -15.34
CA LEU A 112 1.81 -21.74 -15.61
C LEU A 112 1.25 -23.11 -15.21
N ASP A 113 0.58 -23.25 -14.06
CA ASP A 113 -0.10 -24.49 -13.65
C ASP A 113 -1.23 -24.87 -14.63
N LEU A 114 -2.03 -23.89 -15.06
CA LEU A 114 -3.11 -24.08 -16.04
C LEU A 114 -2.61 -24.44 -17.44
N LYS A 115 -1.43 -23.95 -17.85
CA LYS A 115 -0.83 -24.26 -19.17
C LYS A 115 -0.04 -25.57 -19.15
N LEU A 116 0.62 -25.90 -18.04
CA LEU A 116 1.34 -27.17 -17.86
C LEU A 116 0.40 -28.34 -17.55
N GLY A 117 -0.75 -28.09 -16.92
CA GLY A 117 -1.75 -29.10 -16.57
C GLY A 117 -2.23 -29.93 -17.78
N PRO A 118 -2.69 -29.31 -18.87
CA PRO A 118 -3.12 -29.99 -20.09
C PRO A 118 -2.01 -30.83 -20.73
N LEU A 119 -0.80 -30.27 -20.84
CA LEU A 119 0.35 -30.94 -21.45
C LEU A 119 0.81 -32.16 -20.64
N LYS A 120 0.88 -32.04 -19.30
CA LYS A 120 1.15 -33.15 -18.40
C LYS A 120 0.03 -34.20 -18.39
N SER A 121 -1.23 -33.79 -18.48
CA SER A 121 -2.37 -34.72 -18.52
C SER A 121 -2.35 -35.58 -19.79
N TRP A 122 -1.92 -35.00 -20.91
CA TRP A 122 -1.73 -35.70 -22.17
C TRP A 122 -0.51 -36.62 -22.13
N ALA A 123 0.64 -36.16 -21.61
CA ALA A 123 1.82 -37.00 -21.41
C ALA A 123 1.52 -38.20 -20.48
N ASN A 124 0.80 -38.00 -19.38
CA ASN A 124 0.39 -39.08 -18.48
C ASN A 124 -0.64 -40.04 -19.12
N ARG A 125 -1.48 -39.57 -20.05
CA ARG A 125 -2.36 -40.45 -20.83
C ARG A 125 -1.55 -41.33 -21.78
N LEU A 126 -0.58 -40.76 -22.49
CA LEU A 126 0.33 -41.52 -23.36
C LEU A 126 1.18 -42.51 -22.57
N LEU A 127 1.76 -42.10 -21.44
CA LEU A 127 2.53 -42.99 -20.58
C LEU A 127 1.69 -44.16 -20.08
N ARG A 128 0.44 -43.93 -19.66
CA ARG A 128 -0.47 -45.01 -19.26
C ARG A 128 -0.84 -45.94 -20.42
N GLN A 129 -0.99 -45.42 -21.64
CA GLN A 129 -1.26 -46.23 -22.82
C GLN A 129 -0.04 -47.08 -23.21
N VAL A 130 1.15 -46.51 -23.11
CA VAL A 130 2.42 -47.24 -23.34
C VAL A 130 2.62 -48.30 -22.26
N ASP A 131 2.44 -47.98 -20.97
CA ASP A 131 2.51 -48.96 -19.88
C ASP A 131 1.49 -50.09 -20.07
N ALA A 132 0.26 -49.78 -20.50
CA ALA A 132 -0.76 -50.78 -20.76
C ALA A 132 -0.40 -51.69 -21.97
N ALA A 133 0.24 -51.14 -23.00
CA ALA A 133 0.71 -51.91 -24.15
C ALA A 133 1.96 -52.76 -23.82
N VAL A 134 2.85 -52.24 -22.97
CA VAL A 134 4.09 -52.90 -22.55
C VAL A 134 3.85 -53.99 -21.51
N ASN A 135 2.89 -53.83 -20.60
CA ASN A 135 2.49 -54.92 -19.69
C ASN A 135 1.89 -56.13 -20.43
N ASN A 136 1.43 -55.96 -21.67
CA ASN A 136 1.02 -57.05 -22.56
C ASN A 136 2.19 -57.67 -23.36
N SER A 137 3.39 -57.09 -23.32
CA SER A 137 4.58 -57.53 -24.07
C SER A 137 5.80 -57.61 -23.15
N GLY A 138 6.07 -58.79 -22.58
CA GLY A 138 6.92 -59.07 -21.40
C GLY A 138 8.38 -58.58 -21.33
N THR A 139 8.64 -57.28 -21.53
CA THR A 139 9.97 -56.64 -21.47
C THR A 139 10.01 -55.63 -20.31
N ALA A 140 9.82 -56.11 -19.08
CA ALA A 140 9.35 -55.30 -17.95
C ALA A 140 10.43 -54.61 -17.07
N SER A 141 11.73 -54.83 -17.25
CA SER A 141 12.71 -54.42 -16.21
C SER A 141 13.31 -53.02 -16.40
N SER A 142 13.79 -52.69 -17.61
CA SER A 142 14.57 -51.45 -17.83
C SER A 142 13.71 -50.18 -17.94
N GLN A 143 12.55 -50.24 -18.60
CA GLN A 143 11.73 -49.05 -18.87
C GLN A 143 10.83 -48.63 -17.69
N ASN A 144 10.50 -49.57 -16.79
CA ASN A 144 9.74 -49.30 -15.56
C ASN A 144 10.50 -48.46 -14.51
N PHE A 145 11.83 -48.36 -14.63
CA PHE A 145 12.63 -47.45 -13.83
C PHE A 145 12.57 -46.02 -14.37
N LEU A 146 12.60 -45.88 -15.70
CA LEU A 146 12.56 -44.59 -16.39
C LEU A 146 11.19 -43.92 -16.24
N SER A 147 10.10 -44.67 -16.38
CA SER A 147 8.74 -44.16 -16.15
C SER A 147 8.52 -43.71 -14.70
N ARG A 148 9.05 -44.48 -13.72
CA ARG A 148 9.02 -44.12 -12.29
C ARG A 148 9.82 -42.87 -11.98
N GLN A 149 11.03 -42.72 -12.51
CA GLN A 149 11.83 -41.51 -12.32
C GLN A 149 11.17 -40.28 -12.94
N LEU A 150 10.55 -40.44 -14.12
CA LEU A 150 9.82 -39.37 -14.77
C LEU A 150 8.58 -38.97 -13.95
N HIS A 151 7.83 -39.93 -13.41
CA HIS A 151 6.71 -39.69 -12.50
C HIS A 151 7.13 -38.99 -11.21
N LYS A 152 8.30 -39.35 -10.66
CA LYS A 152 8.86 -38.72 -9.45
C LYS A 152 9.23 -37.27 -9.71
N LEU A 153 9.93 -36.96 -10.81
CA LEU A 153 10.29 -35.61 -11.21
C LEU A 153 9.03 -34.76 -11.54
N LEU A 154 8.05 -35.34 -12.24
CA LEU A 154 6.80 -34.67 -12.61
C LEU A 154 5.91 -34.37 -11.39
N GLY A 155 5.87 -35.28 -10.41
CA GLY A 155 5.10 -35.16 -9.17
C GLY A 155 5.74 -34.20 -8.16
N LEU A 156 7.07 -34.23 -8.00
CA LEU A 156 7.79 -33.27 -7.14
C LEU A 156 7.55 -31.83 -7.60
N HIS A 157 7.55 -31.59 -8.92
CA HIS A 157 7.32 -30.26 -9.49
C HIS A 157 5.88 -29.74 -9.25
N GLN A 158 4.89 -30.63 -9.15
CA GLN A 158 3.48 -30.24 -8.98
C GLN A 158 3.16 -29.84 -7.53
N GLY A 159 3.73 -30.54 -6.54
CA GLY A 159 3.60 -30.15 -5.13
C GLY A 159 4.27 -28.80 -4.87
N THR A 160 5.49 -28.62 -5.37
CA THR A 160 6.23 -27.36 -5.22
C THR A 160 5.52 -26.19 -5.86
N LEU A 161 4.97 -26.33 -7.07
CA LEU A 161 4.24 -25.25 -7.74
C LEU A 161 3.00 -24.82 -6.96
N LYS A 162 2.21 -25.77 -6.44
CA LYS A 162 1.04 -25.47 -5.60
C LYS A 162 1.42 -24.77 -4.30
N ILE A 163 2.50 -25.22 -3.64
CA ILE A 163 3.00 -24.57 -2.43
C ILE A 163 3.43 -23.13 -2.74
N LEU A 164 4.16 -22.91 -3.84
CA LEU A 164 4.57 -21.56 -4.25
C LEU A 164 3.37 -20.65 -4.55
N ILE A 165 2.34 -21.16 -5.24
CA ILE A 165 1.10 -20.41 -5.48
C ILE A 165 0.44 -20.05 -4.14
N LEU A 166 0.24 -21.02 -3.26
CA LEU A 166 -0.41 -20.81 -1.97
C LEU A 166 0.34 -19.77 -1.13
N THR A 167 1.66 -19.90 -1.03
CA THR A 167 2.52 -18.97 -0.29
C THR A 167 2.47 -17.57 -0.91
N ALA A 168 2.57 -17.44 -2.24
CA ALA A 168 2.50 -16.15 -2.92
C ALA A 168 1.14 -15.46 -2.69
N VAL A 169 0.03 -16.21 -2.76
CA VAL A 169 -1.31 -15.68 -2.47
C VAL A 169 -1.42 -15.24 -1.01
N ALA A 170 -0.92 -16.05 -0.06
CA ALA A 170 -0.95 -15.71 1.36
C ALA A 170 -0.19 -14.40 1.64
N TYR A 171 1.04 -14.27 1.13
CA TYR A 171 1.81 -13.03 1.25
C TYR A 171 1.13 -11.84 0.57
N CYS A 172 0.58 -12.03 -0.64
CA CYS A 172 -0.16 -10.98 -1.33
C CYS A 172 -1.31 -10.42 -0.46
N VAL A 173 -2.08 -11.30 0.19
CA VAL A 173 -3.19 -10.90 1.06
C VAL A 173 -2.70 -10.18 2.31
N VAL A 174 -1.70 -10.73 3.01
CA VAL A 174 -1.15 -10.12 4.23
C VAL A 174 -0.62 -8.72 3.96
N GLU A 175 0.28 -8.58 2.99
CA GLU A 175 0.88 -7.31 2.59
C GLU A 175 -0.19 -6.31 2.10
N GLY A 176 -1.21 -6.79 1.39
CA GLY A 176 -2.32 -5.96 0.91
C GLY A 176 -3.19 -5.42 2.03
N VAL A 177 -3.50 -6.26 3.04
CA VAL A 177 -4.26 -5.82 4.22
C VAL A 177 -3.46 -4.83 5.05
N GLU A 178 -2.16 -5.04 5.24
CA GLU A 178 -1.28 -4.11 5.94
C GLU A 178 -1.18 -2.76 5.22
N ALA A 179 -1.01 -2.78 3.89
CA ALA A 179 -0.99 -1.56 3.08
C ALA A 179 -2.25 -0.72 3.27
N VAL A 180 -3.44 -1.34 3.23
CA VAL A 180 -4.72 -0.66 3.46
C VAL A 180 -4.84 -0.17 4.90
N GLY A 181 -4.39 -0.96 5.88
CA GLY A 181 -4.42 -0.62 7.30
C GLY A 181 -3.57 0.62 7.63
N LEU A 182 -2.33 0.64 7.14
CA LEU A 182 -1.39 1.74 7.33
C LEU A 182 -1.84 3.01 6.58
N TRP A 183 -2.39 2.86 5.37
CA TRP A 183 -2.92 4.01 4.61
C TRP A 183 -4.08 4.71 5.34
N ARG A 184 -4.92 3.94 6.04
CA ARG A 184 -6.04 4.46 6.85
C ARG A 184 -5.62 4.87 8.26
N GLU A 185 -4.33 4.76 8.61
CA GLU A 185 -3.80 5.06 9.96
C GLU A 185 -4.59 4.33 11.07
N ARG A 186 -5.12 3.13 10.78
CA ARG A 186 -5.93 2.33 11.72
C ARG A 186 -5.05 1.37 12.51
N ARG A 187 -5.23 1.34 13.84
CA ARG A 187 -4.49 0.52 14.82
C ARG A 187 -4.49 -1.00 14.58
N TRP A 188 -5.33 -1.53 13.70
CA TRP A 188 -5.36 -2.98 13.41
C TRP A 188 -4.10 -3.50 12.71
N ALA A 189 -3.32 -2.62 12.07
CA ALA A 189 -2.04 -2.98 11.45
C ALA A 189 -0.97 -3.41 12.48
N GLU A 190 -1.01 -2.86 13.71
CA GLU A 190 -0.10 -3.26 14.79
C GLU A 190 -0.36 -4.71 15.25
N TYR A 191 -1.64 -5.12 15.32
CA TYR A 191 -2.00 -6.48 15.70
C TYR A 191 -1.60 -7.50 14.63
N LEU A 192 -1.61 -7.12 13.35
CA LEU A 192 -1.27 -8.00 12.23
C LEU A 192 0.23 -8.27 12.16
N THR A 193 1.07 -7.25 12.39
CA THR A 193 2.52 -7.42 12.50
C THR A 193 2.91 -8.25 13.73
N ALA A 194 2.22 -8.05 14.86
CA ALA A 194 2.41 -8.89 16.05
C ALA A 194 2.02 -10.36 15.80
N LEU A 195 0.89 -10.61 15.11
CA LEU A 195 0.45 -11.94 14.70
C LEU A 195 1.41 -12.60 13.72
N ALA A 196 1.90 -11.87 12.72
CA ALA A 196 2.89 -12.36 11.77
C ALA A 196 4.17 -12.80 12.50
N THR A 197 4.68 -11.96 13.41
CA THR A 197 5.87 -12.28 14.21
C THR A 197 5.63 -13.48 15.13
N ALA A 198 4.45 -13.57 15.75
CA ALA A 198 4.09 -14.69 16.62
C ALA A 198 3.92 -16.01 15.85
N GLY A 199 3.48 -15.97 14.59
CA GLY A 199 3.36 -17.16 13.75
C GLY A 199 4.70 -17.69 13.21
N PHE A 200 5.78 -16.91 13.32
CA PHE A 200 7.14 -17.33 12.94
C PHE A 200 7.96 -17.92 14.11
N LEU A 201 7.45 -17.82 15.34
CA LEU A 201 8.03 -18.44 16.55
C LEU A 201 7.40 -19.82 16.80
#